data_AF-A0A0J6VSP3-F1
#
_entry.id   AF-A0A0J6VSP3-F1
#
_cell.length_a   1.000
_cell.length_b   1.000
_cell.length_c   1.000
_cell.angle_alpha   90.00
_cell.angle_beta   90.00
_cell.angle_gamma   90.00
#
_symmetry.space_group_name_H-M   'P 1'
#
loop_
_entity.id
_entity.type
_entity.pdbx_description
1 polymer ?
#
loop_
_entity_poly.entity_id
_entity_poly.type
_entity_poly.pdbx_seq_one_letter_code
_entity_poly.pdbx_strand_id
1 'polypeptide(L)'
;MSDSLSDPTSDDPIDDVAPGDIIVVDRGDGDRPYKVVHKASSDAGYLVTFEDDDAETFQLDLAAGTRVARSLESKWESAQSPTPHSDGTAPA
;
A
#
# COMPACT_ATOMS: atom_id res chain seq x y z
N MET A 1 -20.74 -17.33 12.40
CA MET A 1 -20.38 -15.95 12.01
C MET A 1 -19.71 -16.09 10.66
N SER A 2 -20.39 -15.68 9.61
CA SER A 2 -19.90 -15.79 8.23
C SER A 2 -18.84 -14.71 8.03
N ASP A 3 -17.59 -15.11 7.95
CA ASP A 3 -16.53 -14.22 7.49
C ASP A 3 -16.66 -14.16 5.96
N SER A 4 -17.39 -13.14 5.48
CA SER A 4 -17.37 -12.78 4.07
C SER A 4 -15.95 -12.29 3.76
N LEU A 5 -15.13 -13.19 3.25
CA LEU A 5 -13.90 -12.86 2.54
C LEU A 5 -14.29 -11.97 1.35
N SER A 6 -14.33 -10.67 1.62
CA SER A 6 -14.64 -9.64 0.65
C SER A 6 -13.41 -9.53 -0.23
N ASP A 7 -13.59 -9.81 -1.51
CA ASP A 7 -12.56 -9.81 -2.54
C ASP A 7 -11.61 -8.61 -2.36
N PRO A 8 -10.30 -8.80 -2.14
CA PRO A 8 -9.40 -7.70 -1.79
C PRO A 8 -9.13 -6.75 -2.96
N THR A 9 -9.76 -6.91 -4.13
CA THR A 9 -9.74 -5.89 -5.17
C THR A 9 -10.79 -4.82 -4.91
N SER A 10 -10.69 -4.12 -3.77
CA SER A 10 -11.34 -2.81 -3.67
C SER A 10 -10.56 -1.87 -4.59
N ASP A 11 -11.23 -1.52 -5.68
CA ASP A 11 -10.82 -0.47 -6.59
C ASP A 11 -11.22 0.87 -5.96
N ASP A 12 -10.27 1.47 -5.24
CA ASP A 12 -10.46 2.73 -4.55
C ASP A 12 -9.95 3.89 -5.42
N PRO A 13 -10.53 5.09 -5.28
CA PRO A 13 -10.01 6.27 -5.98
C PRO A 13 -8.63 6.66 -5.41
N ILE A 14 -7.74 7.14 -6.28
CA ILE A 14 -6.43 7.67 -5.91
C ILE A 14 -6.50 8.83 -4.88
N ASP A 15 -7.65 9.48 -4.79
CA ASP A 15 -7.98 10.47 -3.76
C ASP A 15 -7.83 9.90 -2.33
N ASP A 16 -8.22 8.64 -2.10
CA ASP A 16 -8.20 7.99 -0.78
C ASP A 16 -6.83 7.38 -0.42
N VAL A 17 -5.97 7.18 -1.41
CA VAL A 17 -4.64 6.56 -1.25
C VAL A 17 -3.70 7.46 -0.44
N ALA A 18 -3.03 6.91 0.57
CA ALA A 18 -2.09 7.62 1.42
C ALA A 18 -0.65 7.11 1.24
N PRO A 19 0.36 7.90 1.63
CA PRO A 19 1.72 7.39 1.78
C PRO A 19 1.78 6.21 2.74
N GLY A 20 2.35 5.10 2.30
CA GLY A 20 2.38 3.80 2.98
C GLY A 20 1.51 2.74 2.31
N ASP A 21 0.52 3.15 1.51
CA ASP A 21 -0.35 2.23 0.79
C ASP A 21 0.38 1.49 -0.33
N ILE A 22 -0.09 0.27 -0.61
CA ILE A 22 0.31 -0.50 -1.79
C ILE A 22 -0.81 -0.46 -2.79
N ILE A 23 -0.52 0.03 -3.99
CA ILE A 23 -1.49 0.01 -5.10
C ILE A 23 -0.89 -0.67 -6.31
N VAL A 24 -1.75 -1.27 -7.12
CA VAL A 24 -1.37 -1.90 -8.38
C VAL A 24 -1.39 -0.88 -9.50
N VAL A 25 -0.29 -0.80 -10.25
CA VAL A 25 -0.11 0.12 -11.38
C VAL A 25 0.41 -0.69 -12.58
N ASP A 26 -0.22 -0.52 -13.74
CA ASP A 26 0.35 -0.97 -15.02
C ASP A 26 1.25 0.12 -15.60
N ARG A 27 2.54 -0.19 -15.76
CA ARG A 27 3.54 0.69 -16.41
C ARG A 27 3.90 0.21 -17.82
N GLY A 28 3.09 -0.67 -18.42
CA GLY A 28 3.35 -1.28 -19.73
C GLY A 28 4.11 -2.60 -19.68
N ASP A 29 4.39 -3.12 -18.49
CA ASP A 29 4.98 -4.45 -18.26
C ASP A 29 4.04 -5.33 -17.41
N GLY A 30 2.77 -4.92 -17.31
CA GLY A 30 1.72 -5.56 -16.54
C GLY A 30 1.45 -4.88 -15.21
N ASP A 31 0.29 -5.21 -14.65
CA ASP A 31 -0.17 -4.81 -13.32
C ASP A 31 0.81 -5.28 -12.23
N ARG A 32 1.44 -4.33 -11.53
CA ARG A 32 2.35 -4.61 -10.41
C ARG A 32 2.07 -3.76 -9.18
N PRO A 33 2.25 -4.33 -7.97
CA PRO A 33 2.10 -3.58 -6.73
C PRO A 33 3.31 -2.67 -6.47
N TYR A 34 3.05 -1.45 -6.01
CA TYR A 34 4.05 -0.47 -5.63
C TYR A 34 3.64 0.28 -4.35
N LYS A 35 4.63 0.64 -3.51
CA LYS A 35 4.37 1.54 -2.37
C LYS A 35 4.07 2.91 -2.87
N VAL A 36 3.19 3.60 -2.19
CA VAL A 36 3.12 5.05 -2.25
C VAL A 36 4.05 5.61 -1.19
N VAL A 37 5.13 6.28 -1.56
CA VAL A 37 6.03 6.96 -0.59
C VAL A 37 5.75 8.45 -0.50
N HIS A 38 5.16 9.04 -1.53
CA HIS A 38 4.79 10.44 -1.55
C HIS A 38 3.57 10.66 -2.44
N LYS A 39 2.68 11.58 -2.06
CA LYS A 39 1.56 12.06 -2.87
C LYS A 39 1.48 13.57 -2.77
N ALA A 40 1.48 14.24 -3.91
CA ALA A 40 1.30 15.68 -4.03
C ALA A 40 0.15 16.00 -4.97
N SER A 41 -0.64 17.02 -4.66
CA SER A 41 -1.65 17.55 -5.58
C SER A 41 -0.97 18.19 -6.78
N SER A 42 -1.50 17.97 -7.98
CA SER A 42 -1.07 18.60 -9.24
C SER A 42 -2.27 19.14 -10.00
N ASP A 43 -2.03 19.95 -11.03
CA ASP A 43 -3.08 20.61 -11.81
C ASP A 43 -4.09 19.61 -12.43
N ALA A 44 -3.61 18.43 -12.82
CA ALA A 44 -4.41 17.37 -13.41
C ALA A 44 -4.96 16.33 -12.40
N GLY A 45 -4.56 16.39 -11.12
CA GLY A 45 -4.89 15.37 -10.12
C GLY A 45 -3.79 15.23 -9.07
N TYR A 46 -3.04 14.14 -9.11
CA TYR A 46 -2.03 13.79 -8.12
C TYR A 46 -0.73 13.31 -8.78
N LEU A 47 0.38 13.91 -8.35
CA LEU A 47 1.72 13.40 -8.61
C LEU A 47 2.09 12.45 -7.48
N VAL A 48 2.16 11.17 -7.79
CA VAL A 48 2.42 10.10 -6.80
C VAL A 48 3.80 9.53 -7.04
N THR A 49 4.61 9.47 -5.99
CA THR A 49 5.90 8.79 -6.00
C THR A 49 5.73 7.39 -5.45
N PHE A 50 6.14 6.43 -6.26
CA PHE A 50 6.10 5.01 -5.96
C PHE A 50 7.48 4.48 -5.60
N GLU A 51 7.52 3.42 -4.78
CA GLU A 51 8.71 2.64 -4.43
C GLU A 51 8.45 1.16 -4.76
N ASP A 52 9.41 0.51 -5.42
CA ASP A 52 9.38 -0.94 -5.67
C ASP A 52 10.13 -1.72 -4.57
N ASP A 53 10.22 -3.04 -4.71
CA ASP A 53 10.88 -3.93 -3.74
C ASP A 53 12.40 -3.69 -3.64
N ASP A 54 13.04 -3.23 -4.72
CA ASP A 54 14.47 -2.86 -4.74
C ASP A 54 14.73 -1.44 -4.18
N ALA A 55 13.69 -0.78 -3.65
CA ALA A 55 13.70 0.61 -3.19
C ALA A 55 14.00 1.65 -4.30
N GLU A 56 13.81 1.28 -5.57
CA GLU A 56 13.82 2.26 -6.64
C GLU A 56 12.53 3.06 -6.61
N THR A 57 12.66 4.38 -6.80
CA THR A 57 11.50 5.28 -6.81
C THR A 57 11.22 5.84 -8.19
N PHE A 58 9.94 5.95 -8.52
CA PHE A 58 9.49 6.60 -9.75
C PHE A 58 8.23 7.43 -9.48
N GLN A 59 7.95 8.39 -10.35
CA GLN A 59 6.78 9.25 -10.24
C GLN A 59 5.80 8.98 -11.37
N LEU A 60 4.51 9.04 -11.06
CA LEU A 60 3.43 8.93 -12.02
C LEU A 60 2.38 9.99 -11.75
N ASP A 61 1.91 10.63 -12.81
CA ASP A 61 0.78 11.56 -12.76
C ASP A 61 -0.51 10.76 -12.91
N LEU A 62 -1.39 10.87 -11.91
CA LEU A 62 -2.66 10.17 -11.86
C LEU A 62 -3.78 11.21 -11.77
N ALA A 63 -4.74 11.12 -12.68
CA ALA A 63 -5.90 12.00 -12.65
C ALA A 63 -6.71 11.77 -11.36
N ALA A 64 -7.30 12.82 -10.80
CA ALA A 64 -8.21 12.66 -9.67
C ALA A 64 -9.37 11.71 -10.03
N GLY A 65 -9.81 10.89 -9.07
CA GLY A 65 -10.79 9.83 -9.29
C GLY A 65 -10.27 8.64 -10.10
N THR A 66 -8.98 8.59 -10.45
CA THR A 66 -8.39 7.39 -11.07
C THR A 66 -8.57 6.21 -10.12
N ARG A 67 -9.13 5.16 -10.69
CA ARG A 67 -9.42 3.89 -10.04
C ARG A 67 -8.16 3.05 -9.94
N VAL A 68 -7.74 2.74 -8.72
CA VAL A 68 -6.54 1.96 -8.44
C VAL A 68 -6.88 0.77 -7.56
N ALA A 69 -6.37 -0.40 -7.90
CA ALA A 69 -6.53 -1.57 -7.05
C ALA A 69 -5.58 -1.45 -5.85
N ARG A 70 -6.14 -1.30 -4.65
CA ARG A 70 -5.35 -1.36 -3.41
C ARG A 70 -5.04 -2.81 -3.08
N SER A 71 -3.76 -3.11 -2.90
CA SER A 71 -3.35 -4.38 -2.33
C SER A 71 -3.31 -4.20 -0.82
N LEU A 72 -4.39 -4.56 -0.13
CA LEU A 72 -4.54 -4.49 1.33
C LEU A 72 -3.35 -5.14 2.06
N GLU A 73 -2.39 -4.31 2.48
CA GLU A 73 -1.42 -4.42 3.60
C GLU A 73 -0.66 -5.74 3.82
N SER A 74 -0.95 -6.80 3.09
CA SER A 74 -0.60 -8.20 3.40
C SER A 74 0.66 -8.67 2.68
N LYS A 75 1.28 -7.79 1.88
CA LYS A 75 2.50 -8.07 1.11
C LYS A 75 3.70 -7.23 1.53
N TRP A 76 3.50 -6.09 2.21
CA TRP A 76 4.55 -5.61 3.11
C TRP A 76 4.43 -6.38 4.41
N GLU A 77 4.95 -7.60 4.37
CA GLU A 77 5.20 -8.40 5.56
C GLU A 77 6.20 -7.62 6.42
N SER A 78 5.67 -6.73 7.25
CA SER A 78 6.25 -6.56 8.56
C SER A 78 6.26 -7.96 9.18
N ALA A 79 7.38 -8.67 9.04
CA ALA A 79 7.88 -9.40 10.17
C ALA A 79 8.15 -8.34 11.26
N GLN A 80 7.09 -7.80 11.88
CA GLN A 80 7.21 -7.33 13.24
C GLN A 80 7.67 -8.56 13.98
N SER A 81 8.97 -8.61 14.28
CA SER A 81 9.54 -9.57 15.21
C SER A 81 8.58 -9.57 16.40
N PRO A 82 7.90 -10.68 16.70
CA PRO A 82 7.13 -10.74 17.92
C PRO A 82 8.16 -10.52 19.01
N THR A 83 8.20 -9.34 19.62
CA THR A 83 8.90 -9.19 20.88
C THR A 83 8.17 -10.13 21.82
N PRO A 84 8.77 -11.25 22.27
CA PRO A 84 8.13 -12.03 23.30
C PRO A 84 8.08 -11.10 24.51
N HIS A 85 6.89 -10.63 24.86
CA HIS A 85 6.65 -10.08 26.18
C HIS A 85 6.82 -11.26 27.14
N SER A 86 8.04 -11.47 27.63
CA SER A 86 8.27 -12.29 28.80
C SER A 86 7.64 -11.57 29.98
N ASP A 87 6.35 -11.81 30.17
CA ASP A 87 5.63 -11.42 31.38
C ASP A 87 6.34 -12.06 32.58
N GLY A 88 6.66 -11.23 33.56
CA GLY A 88 7.50 -11.57 34.67
C GLY A 88 6.91 -12.69 35.52
N THR A 89 7.70 -13.74 35.75
CA THR A 89 7.55 -14.55 36.94
C THR A 89 8.85 -14.45 37.75
N ALA A 90 8.80 -13.60 38.78
CA ALA A 90 9.79 -13.61 39.85
C ALA A 90 9.19 -14.43 41.01
N PRO A 91 9.76 -15.59 41.35
CA PRO A 91 9.58 -16.18 42.66
C PRO A 91 10.89 -16.21 43.46
N ALA A 92 10.89 -15.55 44.62
CA ALA A 92 11.31 -16.08 45.94
C ALA A 92 11.34 -14.97 46.98
#